data_AF-A0A5K1J6H1-F1
#
_entry.id   AF-A0A5K1J6H1-F1
#
_cell.length_a   1.000
_cell.length_b   1.000
_cell.length_c   1.000
_cell.angle_alpha   90.00
_cell.angle_beta   90.00
_cell.angle_gamma   90.00
#
_symmetry.space_group_name_H-M   'P 1'
#
loop_
_entity.id
_entity.type
_entity.pdbx_description
1 polymer ?
#
loop_
_entity_poly.entity_id
_entity_poly.type
_entity_poly.pdbx_seq_one_letter_code
_entity_poly.pdbx_strand_id
1 'polypeptide(L)'
;MAFDPVQEDCLRLILAAMEREGADPASDAAFIERASEAYRLDPATLIHTDRDRSFHLVAMATELADYRAPFAPSEAEAEQLFSQAEDYLREAVELDPRNWDAQRMLATMRSISDDALIDYLIENLPAVEDDLKTLIESAANPYEQEFAHDLGRRAHQRWLAALASRLLIAGRYRMALSYAERALEANPLDPAGARHTGMLALGKLEVEADELRRFRSRHAAAYQDRAPSRTGRLGGHRPDAWSLITEMSLAYRVFDFDRATALLQALMRSYPHPAQALYLQAEFPDGVFSRVHVQPGSDDELILALSEATPLLQEGMGTPDAASFAIWVAEHELVQTALTDQDRAMIAQAEGGGPIGGTR
;
A
#
# COMPACT_ATOMS: atom_id res chain seq x y z
N MET A 1 1.16 -0.82 8.39
CA MET A 1 2.05 -1.08 7.24
C MET A 1 1.86 0.04 6.24
N ALA A 2 2.74 0.21 5.25
CA ALA A 2 2.70 1.33 4.31
C ALA A 2 3.04 2.69 4.94
N PHE A 3 3.07 3.75 4.13
CA PHE A 3 3.30 5.11 4.58
C PHE A 3 2.00 5.72 5.11
N ASP A 4 2.10 6.44 6.23
CA ASP A 4 1.03 7.31 6.72
C ASP A 4 1.33 8.75 6.26
N PRO A 5 0.52 9.33 5.34
CA PRO A 5 0.75 10.66 4.80
C PRO A 5 0.63 11.77 5.85
N VAL A 6 -0.28 11.63 6.81
CA VAL A 6 -0.51 12.62 7.88
C VAL A 6 0.64 12.60 8.87
N GLN A 7 1.09 11.40 9.25
CA GLN A 7 2.28 11.25 10.08
C GLN A 7 3.52 11.83 9.38
N GLU A 8 3.69 11.55 8.09
CA GLU A 8 4.83 12.07 7.32
C GLU A 8 4.80 13.59 7.20
N ASP A 9 3.64 14.18 6.91
CA ASP A 9 3.46 15.63 6.85
C ASP A 9 3.81 16.29 8.19
N CYS A 10 3.29 15.75 9.29
CA CYS A 10 3.64 16.18 10.64
C CYS A 10 5.16 16.15 10.89
N LEU A 11 5.82 15.03 10.57
CA LEU A 11 7.28 14.89 10.76
C LEU A 11 8.07 15.88 9.91
N ARG A 12 7.66 16.13 8.66
CA ARG A 12 8.32 17.11 7.77
C ARG A 12 8.20 18.53 8.33
N LEU A 13 7.00 18.92 8.76
CA LEU A 13 6.76 20.25 9.32
C LEU A 13 7.47 20.46 10.66
N ILE A 14 7.53 19.43 11.52
CA ILE A 14 8.30 19.48 12.77
C ILE A 14 9.78 19.66 12.46
N LEU A 15 10.36 18.88 11.54
CA LEU A 15 11.78 19.00 11.20
C LEU A 15 12.12 20.40 10.64
N ALA A 16 11.26 20.94 9.77
CA ALA A 16 11.40 22.30 9.26
C ALA A 16 11.27 23.37 10.36
N ALA A 17 10.37 23.18 11.32
CA ALA A 17 10.23 24.07 12.47
C ALA A 17 11.47 24.04 13.37
N MET A 18 12.03 22.85 13.63
CA MET A 18 13.25 22.70 14.41
C MET A 18 14.44 23.40 13.75
N GLU A 19 14.55 23.32 12.42
CA GLU A 19 15.59 24.05 11.66
C GLU A 19 15.46 25.57 11.83
N ARG A 20 14.24 26.10 11.71
CA ARG A 20 13.98 27.54 11.86
C ARG A 20 14.30 28.05 13.27
N GLU A 21 14.01 27.25 14.29
CA GLU A 21 14.18 27.63 15.70
C GLU A 21 15.53 27.20 16.31
N GLY A 22 16.35 26.47 15.55
CA GLY A 22 17.65 25.97 16.00
C GLY A 22 17.56 24.90 17.10
N ALA A 23 16.45 24.15 17.16
CA ALA A 23 16.26 23.05 18.09
C ALA A 23 16.98 21.79 17.61
N ASP A 24 17.60 21.02 18.50
CA ASP A 24 18.36 19.81 18.14
C ASP A 24 17.40 18.64 17.77
N PRO A 25 17.42 18.13 16.51
CA PRO A 25 16.61 17.00 16.06
C PRO A 25 16.73 15.75 16.93
N ALA A 26 17.91 15.53 17.53
CA ALA A 26 18.21 14.30 18.25
C ALA A 26 17.80 14.32 19.73
N SER A 27 17.55 15.49 20.33
CA SER A 27 17.45 15.62 21.79
C SER A 27 16.30 16.47 22.31
N ASP A 28 15.61 17.27 21.49
CA ASP A 28 14.54 18.15 21.97
C ASP A 28 13.14 17.52 21.85
N ALA A 29 12.90 16.49 22.67
CA ALA A 29 11.59 15.82 22.74
C ALA A 29 10.44 16.78 23.12
N ALA A 30 10.72 17.80 23.94
CA ALA A 30 9.71 18.78 24.33
C ALA A 30 9.29 19.66 23.16
N PHE A 31 10.22 20.00 22.25
CA PHE A 31 9.88 20.68 21.00
C PHE A 31 8.96 19.82 20.14
N ILE A 32 9.32 18.56 19.93
CA ILE A 32 8.55 17.62 19.11
C ILE A 32 7.11 17.49 19.65
N GLU A 33 6.93 17.36 20.96
CA GLU A 33 5.60 17.29 21.58
C GLU A 33 4.79 18.57 21.35
N ARG A 34 5.39 19.76 21.55
CA ARG A 34 4.71 21.04 21.31
C ARG A 34 4.34 21.23 19.84
N ALA A 35 5.24 20.92 18.92
CA ALA A 35 5.01 21.04 17.49
C ALA A 35 3.99 20.01 17.00
N SER A 36 3.98 18.79 17.56
CA SER A 36 2.93 17.79 17.28
C SER A 36 1.54 18.26 17.73
N GLU A 37 1.45 18.95 18.87
CA GLU A 37 0.19 19.56 19.31
C GLU A 37 -0.22 20.72 18.40
N ALA A 38 0.72 21.57 18.00
CA ALA A 38 0.44 22.64 17.03
C ALA A 38 -0.09 22.07 15.70
N TYR A 39 0.51 21.00 15.20
CA TYR A 39 0.03 20.29 14.00
C TYR A 39 -1.40 19.77 14.19
N ARG A 40 -1.73 19.16 15.33
CA ARG A 40 -3.09 18.65 15.60
C ARG A 40 -4.14 19.76 15.67
N LEU A 41 -3.77 20.93 16.18
CA LEU A 41 -4.70 22.06 16.35
C LEU A 41 -4.89 22.85 15.05
N ASP A 42 -3.78 23.21 14.40
CA ASP A 42 -3.77 23.96 13.15
C ASP A 42 -2.41 23.78 12.41
N PRO A 43 -2.33 22.84 11.45
CA PRO A 43 -1.12 22.61 10.66
C PRO A 43 -0.58 23.86 9.96
N ALA A 44 -1.46 24.82 9.62
CA ALA A 44 -1.06 26.04 8.91
C ALA A 44 -0.06 26.89 9.72
N THR A 45 -0.05 26.75 11.05
CA THR A 45 0.91 27.43 11.93
C THR A 45 2.35 26.95 11.75
N LEU A 46 2.57 25.77 11.15
CA LEU A 46 3.89 25.18 10.92
C LEU A 46 4.35 25.29 9.47
N ILE A 47 3.47 25.71 8.55
CA ILE A 47 3.74 25.84 7.11
C ILE A 47 4.32 27.22 6.82
N HIS A 48 5.58 27.28 6.37
CA HIS A 48 6.25 28.55 6.09
C HIS A 48 6.82 28.66 4.66
N THR A 49 6.98 27.53 3.97
CA THR A 49 7.54 27.49 2.62
C THR A 49 6.57 26.84 1.64
N ASP A 50 6.77 27.10 0.34
CA ASP A 50 6.01 26.44 -0.72
C ASP A 50 6.21 24.92 -0.70
N ARG A 51 7.39 24.45 -0.27
CA ARG A 51 7.69 23.03 -0.09
C ARG A 51 6.89 22.40 1.06
N ASP A 52 6.80 23.10 2.20
CA ASP A 52 5.96 22.67 3.33
C ASP A 52 4.51 22.52 2.87
N ARG A 53 4.01 23.56 2.20
CA ARG A 53 2.63 23.61 1.71
C ARG A 53 2.36 22.55 0.65
N SER A 54 3.30 22.33 -0.27
CA SER A 54 3.17 21.35 -1.34
C SER A 54 2.99 19.93 -0.79
N PHE A 55 3.78 19.53 0.20
CA PHE A 55 3.59 18.20 0.81
C PHE A 55 2.34 18.13 1.69
N HIS A 56 1.99 19.20 2.40
CA HIS A 56 0.73 19.26 3.15
C HIS A 56 -0.49 19.02 2.24
N LEU A 57 -0.51 19.64 1.06
CA LEU A 57 -1.54 19.42 0.04
C LEU A 57 -1.57 17.97 -0.47
N VAL A 58 -0.41 17.30 -0.57
CA VAL A 58 -0.35 15.85 -0.87
C VAL A 58 -1.02 15.03 0.23
N ALA A 59 -0.78 15.33 1.51
CA ALA A 59 -1.43 14.63 2.61
C ALA A 59 -2.95 14.84 2.61
N MET A 60 -3.41 16.08 2.37
CA MET A 60 -4.83 16.41 2.23
C MET A 60 -5.48 15.69 1.03
N ALA A 61 -4.82 15.68 -0.12
CA ALA A 61 -5.28 14.95 -1.31
C ALA A 61 -5.39 13.45 -1.04
N THR A 62 -4.44 12.88 -0.28
CA THR A 62 -4.46 11.47 0.10
C THR A 62 -5.64 11.13 1.00
N GLU A 63 -5.95 11.98 1.99
CA GLU A 63 -7.13 11.79 2.85
C GLU A 63 -8.42 11.71 2.01
N LEU A 64 -8.57 12.62 1.04
CA LEU A 64 -9.73 12.64 0.17
C LEU A 64 -9.79 11.42 -0.75
N ALA A 65 -8.70 11.12 -1.47
CA ALA A 65 -8.68 10.11 -2.52
C ALA A 65 -8.63 8.67 -1.99
N ASP A 66 -7.82 8.41 -0.97
CA ASP A 66 -7.55 7.03 -0.51
C ASP A 66 -8.43 6.63 0.68
N TYR A 67 -8.90 7.59 1.49
CA TYR A 67 -9.60 7.29 2.75
C TYR A 67 -11.05 7.77 2.82
N ARG A 68 -11.46 8.72 1.97
CA ARG A 68 -12.85 9.23 1.97
C ARG A 68 -13.62 8.83 0.73
N ALA A 69 -13.06 9.03 -0.46
CA ALA A 69 -13.73 8.71 -1.71
C ALA A 69 -14.16 7.23 -1.82
N PRO A 70 -13.34 6.22 -1.42
CA PRO A 70 -13.74 4.81 -1.50
C PRO A 70 -14.95 4.45 -0.64
N PHE A 71 -15.25 5.27 0.37
CA PHE A 71 -16.36 5.06 1.31
C PHE A 71 -17.47 6.09 1.15
N ALA A 72 -17.45 6.88 0.06
CA ALA A 72 -18.48 7.85 -0.22
C ALA A 72 -19.84 7.15 -0.43
N PRO A 73 -20.95 7.70 0.09
CA PRO A 73 -22.27 7.09 -0.01
C PRO A 73 -22.84 7.13 -1.44
N SER A 74 -22.24 7.90 -2.34
CA SER A 74 -22.64 7.99 -3.74
C SER A 74 -21.45 8.28 -4.65
N GLU A 75 -21.56 7.87 -5.92
CA GLU A 75 -20.57 8.14 -6.96
C GLU A 75 -20.32 9.64 -7.16
N ALA A 76 -21.37 10.46 -7.11
CA ALA A 76 -21.25 11.91 -7.25
C ALA A 76 -20.44 12.56 -6.10
N GLU A 77 -20.55 12.03 -4.88
CA GLU A 77 -19.73 12.50 -3.75
C GLU A 77 -18.28 12.02 -3.90
N ALA A 78 -18.07 10.77 -4.33
CA ALA A 78 -16.73 10.26 -4.64
C ALA A 78 -16.04 11.12 -5.72
N GLU A 79 -16.73 11.45 -6.81
CA GLU A 79 -16.20 12.28 -7.90
C GLU A 79 -15.85 13.71 -7.41
N GLN A 80 -16.65 14.30 -6.52
CA GLN A 80 -16.34 15.59 -5.90
C GLN A 80 -15.07 15.53 -5.05
N LEU A 81 -14.92 14.47 -4.24
CA LEU A 81 -13.72 14.25 -3.41
C LEU A 81 -12.47 14.07 -4.29
N PHE A 82 -12.57 13.31 -5.38
CA PHE A 82 -11.47 13.15 -6.34
C PHE A 82 -11.12 14.46 -7.05
N SER A 83 -12.12 15.24 -7.50
CA SER A 83 -11.87 16.54 -8.11
C SER A 83 -11.16 17.50 -7.15
N GLN A 84 -11.55 17.51 -5.88
CA GLN A 84 -10.89 18.33 -4.86
C GLN A 84 -9.46 17.85 -4.58
N ALA A 85 -9.24 16.53 -4.53
CA ALA A 85 -7.90 15.97 -4.38
C ALA A 85 -7.00 16.32 -5.56
N GLU A 86 -7.51 16.29 -6.79
CA GLU A 86 -6.79 16.71 -7.99
C GLU A 86 -6.39 18.19 -7.90
N ASP A 87 -7.29 19.08 -7.48
CA ASP A 87 -7.00 20.51 -7.33
C ASP A 87 -5.86 20.75 -6.32
N TYR A 88 -5.84 20.04 -5.19
CA TYR A 88 -4.73 20.08 -4.24
C TYR A 88 -3.41 19.61 -4.85
N LEU A 89 -3.43 18.53 -5.63
CA LEU A 89 -2.22 18.01 -6.27
C LEU A 89 -1.69 18.95 -7.36
N ARG A 90 -2.57 19.58 -8.14
CA ARG A 90 -2.16 20.60 -9.11
C ARG A 90 -1.45 21.75 -8.43
N GLU A 91 -2.03 22.27 -7.36
CA GLU A 91 -1.43 23.35 -6.58
C GLU A 91 -0.09 22.90 -5.95
N ALA A 92 -0.02 21.68 -5.42
CA ALA A 92 1.22 21.11 -4.89
C ALA A 92 2.35 21.08 -5.92
N VAL A 93 2.04 20.68 -7.17
CA VAL A 93 3.00 20.67 -8.29
C VAL A 93 3.40 22.08 -8.72
N GLU A 94 2.47 23.04 -8.69
CA GLU A 94 2.77 24.44 -9.00
C GLU A 94 3.70 25.08 -7.95
N LEU A 95 3.53 24.75 -6.67
CA LEU A 95 4.36 25.22 -5.56
C LEU A 95 5.75 24.58 -5.54
N ASP A 96 5.83 23.27 -5.74
CA ASP A 96 7.07 22.51 -5.76
C ASP A 96 7.08 21.52 -6.92
N PRO A 97 7.64 21.91 -8.08
CA PRO A 97 7.79 21.01 -9.23
C PRO A 97 8.66 19.79 -8.94
N ARG A 98 9.43 19.75 -7.83
CA ARG A 98 10.21 18.58 -7.41
C ARG A 98 9.48 17.71 -6.38
N ASN A 99 8.22 18.00 -6.08
CA ASN A 99 7.38 17.10 -5.30
C ASN A 99 6.92 15.92 -6.17
N TRP A 100 7.77 14.90 -6.25
CA TRP A 100 7.54 13.69 -7.04
C TRP A 100 6.34 12.87 -6.57
N ASP A 101 5.92 12.98 -5.30
CA ASP A 101 4.65 12.37 -4.86
C ASP A 101 3.45 13.07 -5.47
N ALA A 102 3.42 14.42 -5.43
CA ALA A 102 2.34 15.18 -6.05
C ALA A 102 2.23 14.91 -7.55
N GLN A 103 3.36 14.89 -8.26
CA GLN A 103 3.41 14.57 -9.69
C GLN A 103 2.88 13.17 -9.99
N ARG A 104 3.37 12.14 -9.27
CA ARG A 104 2.95 10.76 -9.45
C ARG A 104 1.45 10.56 -9.16
N MET A 105 0.96 11.14 -8.07
CA MET A 105 -0.45 11.05 -7.69
C MET A 105 -1.33 11.72 -8.74
N LEU A 106 -0.94 12.90 -9.21
CA LEU A 106 -1.66 13.62 -10.25
C LEU A 106 -1.67 12.84 -11.58
N ALA A 107 -0.55 12.23 -11.95
CA ALA A 107 -0.47 11.35 -13.11
C ALA A 107 -1.38 10.13 -12.94
N THR A 108 -1.44 9.54 -11.75
CA THR A 108 -2.32 8.40 -11.44
C THR A 108 -3.79 8.76 -11.63
N MET A 109 -4.23 9.91 -11.10
CA MET A 109 -5.62 10.36 -11.22
C MET A 109 -6.03 10.74 -12.64
N ARG A 110 -5.10 11.25 -13.45
CA ARG A 110 -5.39 11.74 -14.81
C ARG A 110 -5.14 10.72 -15.91
N SER A 111 -4.48 9.61 -15.59
CA SER A 111 -4.13 8.62 -16.61
C SER A 111 -5.38 7.97 -17.16
N ILE A 112 -5.46 7.92 -18.48
CA ILE A 112 -6.58 7.32 -19.23
C ILE A 112 -6.51 5.78 -19.27
N SER A 113 -5.34 5.21 -18.94
CA SER A 113 -5.10 3.76 -18.89
C SER A 113 -3.86 3.42 -18.05
N ASP A 114 -3.77 2.17 -17.60
CA ASP A 114 -2.59 1.67 -16.89
C ASP A 114 -1.32 1.72 -17.74
N ASP A 115 -1.39 1.42 -19.05
CA ASP A 115 -0.22 1.49 -19.94
C ASP A 115 0.33 2.92 -20.01
N ALA A 116 -0.54 3.94 -20.10
CA ALA A 116 -0.11 5.34 -20.13
C ALA A 116 0.54 5.77 -18.79
N LEU A 117 0.00 5.31 -17.67
CA LEU A 117 0.59 5.55 -16.36
C LEU A 117 1.95 4.85 -16.20
N ILE A 118 2.06 3.59 -16.65
CA ILE A 118 3.31 2.82 -16.60
C ILE A 118 4.39 3.52 -17.43
N ASP A 119 4.06 3.96 -18.65
CA ASP A 119 4.99 4.69 -19.50
C ASP A 119 5.47 5.97 -18.80
N TYR A 120 4.56 6.77 -18.24
CA TYR A 120 4.91 7.96 -17.44
C TYR A 120 5.85 7.63 -16.27
N LEU A 121 5.55 6.57 -15.51
CA LEU A 121 6.34 6.15 -14.36
C LEU A 121 7.74 5.69 -14.76
N ILE A 122 7.88 4.97 -15.88
CA ILE A 122 9.17 4.51 -16.40
C ILE A 122 10.00 5.69 -16.93
N GLU A 123 9.38 6.58 -17.71
CA GLU A 123 10.06 7.71 -18.33
C GLU A 123 10.61 8.70 -17.31
N ASN A 124 9.90 8.93 -16.20
CA ASN A 124 10.29 9.91 -15.18
C ASN A 124 11.14 9.32 -14.04
N LEU A 125 11.23 8.00 -13.91
CA LEU A 125 12.04 7.36 -12.85
C LEU A 125 13.50 7.83 -12.82
N PRO A 126 14.23 7.99 -13.94
CA PRO A 126 15.60 8.52 -13.90
C PRO A 126 15.70 9.91 -13.28
N ALA A 127 14.72 10.80 -13.54
CA ALA A 127 14.70 12.13 -12.94
C ALA A 127 14.44 12.08 -11.43
N VAL A 128 13.57 11.18 -10.98
CA VAL A 128 13.32 10.93 -9.54
C VAL A 128 14.59 10.42 -8.85
N GLU A 129 15.32 9.50 -9.49
CA GLU A 129 16.57 8.95 -8.97
C GLU A 129 17.69 10.00 -8.92
N ASP A 130 17.82 10.84 -9.94
CA ASP A 130 18.79 11.93 -10.01
C ASP A 130 18.52 13.04 -8.97
N ASP A 131 17.25 13.40 -8.76
CA ASP A 131 16.85 14.35 -7.73
C ASP A 131 17.11 13.80 -6.33
N LEU A 132 16.83 12.51 -6.09
CA LEU A 132 17.14 11.86 -4.82
C LEU A 132 18.66 11.85 -4.56
N LYS A 133 19.45 11.50 -5.58
CA LYS A 133 20.91 11.52 -5.49
C LYS A 133 21.41 12.92 -5.14
N THR A 134 20.92 13.94 -5.85
CA THR A 134 21.27 15.34 -5.59
C THR A 134 20.91 15.73 -4.16
N LEU A 135 19.72 15.36 -3.69
CA LEU A 135 19.25 15.63 -2.33
C LEU A 135 20.17 15.03 -1.25
N ILE A 136 20.65 13.81 -1.46
CA ILE A 136 21.57 13.14 -0.54
C ILE A 136 22.96 13.79 -0.58
N GLU A 137 23.48 14.09 -1.77
CA GLU A 137 24.81 14.68 -1.95
C GLU A 137 24.89 16.14 -1.48
N SER A 138 23.79 16.88 -1.53
CA SER A 138 23.75 18.29 -1.15
C SER A 138 23.43 18.54 0.33
N ALA A 139 23.09 17.50 1.11
CA ALA A 139 22.70 17.64 2.51
C ALA A 139 23.88 18.12 3.38
N ALA A 140 23.92 19.41 3.68
CA ALA A 140 25.05 20.09 4.30
C ALA A 140 24.86 20.31 5.80
N ASN A 141 23.62 20.40 6.27
CA ASN A 141 23.30 20.65 7.68
C ASN A 141 22.60 19.43 8.36
N PRO A 142 22.54 19.36 9.71
CA PRO A 142 21.97 18.21 10.42
C PRO A 142 20.50 17.93 10.08
N TYR A 143 19.69 18.95 9.82
CA TYR A 143 18.27 18.81 9.46
C TYR A 143 18.12 18.25 8.04
N GLU A 144 18.90 18.77 7.09
CA GLU A 144 18.95 18.24 5.72
C GLU A 144 19.43 16.79 5.68
N GLN A 145 20.39 16.43 6.54
CA GLN A 145 20.89 15.06 6.65
C GLN A 145 19.84 14.12 7.24
N GLU A 146 19.13 14.53 8.30
CA GLU A 146 18.02 13.77 8.88
C GLU A 146 16.90 13.57 7.85
N PHE A 147 16.55 14.64 7.13
CA PHE A 147 15.58 14.58 6.05
C PHE A 147 16.03 13.60 4.95
N ALA A 148 17.27 13.72 4.45
CA ALA A 148 17.82 12.88 3.39
C ALA A 148 18.04 11.41 3.82
N HIS A 149 18.15 11.14 5.11
CA HIS A 149 18.29 9.80 5.64
C HIS A 149 16.97 9.01 5.56
N ASP A 150 15.82 9.65 5.82
CA ASP A 150 14.50 9.00 5.78
C ASP A 150 13.51 9.72 4.84
N LEU A 151 12.90 10.82 5.29
CA LEU A 151 11.75 11.48 4.65
C LEU A 151 11.98 11.82 3.17
N GLY A 152 13.20 12.20 2.79
CA GLY A 152 13.59 12.54 1.42
C GLY A 152 13.67 11.34 0.47
N ARG A 153 13.80 10.12 1.00
CA ARG A 153 13.86 8.88 0.20
C ARG A 153 12.48 8.32 -0.13
N ARG A 154 11.45 8.73 0.60
CA ARG A 154 10.13 8.10 0.59
C ARG A 154 9.39 8.26 -0.74
N ALA A 155 9.55 9.39 -1.42
CA ALA A 155 8.97 9.62 -2.74
C ALA A 155 9.48 8.58 -3.77
N HIS A 156 10.79 8.33 -3.82
CA HIS A 156 11.39 7.30 -4.66
C HIS A 156 10.92 5.88 -4.27
N GLN A 157 10.82 5.59 -2.96
CA GLN A 157 10.32 4.30 -2.49
C GLN A 157 8.87 4.06 -2.93
N ARG A 158 8.00 5.06 -2.79
CA ARG A 158 6.62 5.02 -3.29
C ARG A 158 6.54 4.92 -4.81
N TRP A 159 7.44 5.59 -5.53
CA TRP A 159 7.52 5.51 -6.99
C TRP A 159 7.79 4.09 -7.47
N LEU A 160 8.82 3.43 -6.95
CA LEU A 160 9.15 2.05 -7.31
C LEU A 160 8.02 1.08 -6.95
N ALA A 161 7.41 1.23 -5.78
CA ALA A 161 6.30 0.39 -5.34
C ALA A 161 5.06 0.57 -6.23
N ALA A 162 4.70 1.81 -6.58
CA ALA A 162 3.58 2.10 -7.47
C ALA A 162 3.82 1.53 -8.87
N LEU A 163 5.02 1.69 -9.43
CA LEU A 163 5.38 1.10 -10.72
C LEU A 163 5.29 -0.43 -10.69
N ALA A 164 5.83 -1.08 -9.65
CA ALA A 164 5.70 -2.52 -9.48
C ALA A 164 4.23 -2.97 -9.43
N SER A 165 3.39 -2.24 -8.69
CA SER A 165 1.95 -2.54 -8.56
C SER A 165 1.21 -2.40 -9.90
N ARG A 166 1.43 -1.30 -10.63
CA ARG A 166 0.81 -1.08 -11.94
C ARG A 166 1.24 -2.12 -12.97
N LEU A 167 2.51 -2.52 -12.95
CA LEU A 167 3.00 -3.61 -13.80
C LEU A 167 2.36 -4.96 -13.45
N LEU A 168 2.08 -5.23 -12.17
CA LEU A 168 1.37 -6.44 -11.74
C LEU A 168 -0.06 -6.44 -12.31
N ILE A 169 -0.79 -5.33 -12.15
CA ILE A 169 -2.16 -5.15 -12.65
C ILE A 169 -2.20 -5.30 -14.18
N ALA A 170 -1.26 -4.67 -14.89
CA ALA A 170 -1.14 -4.77 -16.35
C ALA A 170 -0.61 -6.12 -16.87
N GLY A 171 -0.45 -7.13 -16.00
CA GLY A 171 -0.04 -8.47 -16.41
C GLY A 171 1.46 -8.63 -16.74
N ARG A 172 2.29 -7.63 -16.45
CA ARG A 172 3.73 -7.60 -16.77
C ARG A 172 4.57 -8.15 -15.60
N TYR A 173 4.27 -9.38 -15.18
CA TYR A 173 4.72 -9.97 -13.90
C TYR A 173 6.24 -10.01 -13.69
N ARG A 174 7.04 -10.30 -14.74
CA ARG A 174 8.51 -10.28 -14.63
C ARG A 174 9.06 -8.88 -14.35
N MET A 175 8.45 -7.86 -14.97
CA MET A 175 8.84 -6.47 -14.71
C MET A 175 8.37 -6.04 -13.33
N ALA A 176 7.14 -6.39 -12.94
CA ALA A 176 6.62 -6.12 -11.60
C ALA A 176 7.55 -6.67 -10.52
N LEU A 177 7.99 -7.93 -10.65
CA LEU A 177 8.95 -8.55 -9.75
C LEU A 177 10.29 -7.80 -9.72
N SER A 178 10.85 -7.44 -10.88
CA SER A 178 12.12 -6.71 -10.96
C SER A 178 12.06 -5.34 -10.27
N TYR A 179 10.95 -4.59 -10.43
CA TYR A 179 10.77 -3.31 -9.74
C TYR A 179 10.48 -3.47 -8.25
N ALA A 180 9.78 -4.54 -7.84
CA ALA A 180 9.63 -4.88 -6.43
C ALA A 180 10.99 -5.21 -5.78
N GLU A 181 11.87 -5.96 -6.46
CA GLU A 181 13.23 -6.22 -5.98
C GLU A 181 14.06 -4.94 -5.89
N ARG A 182 13.98 -4.04 -6.87
CA ARG A 182 14.63 -2.71 -6.79
C ARG A 182 14.12 -1.89 -5.60
N ALA A 183 12.82 -1.92 -5.31
CA ALA A 183 12.27 -1.23 -4.15
C ALA A 183 12.82 -1.81 -2.83
N LEU A 184 12.94 -3.14 -2.74
CA LEU A 184 13.50 -3.84 -1.58
C LEU A 184 15.01 -3.62 -1.43
N GLU A 185 15.74 -3.44 -2.53
CA GLU A 185 17.15 -3.02 -2.50
C GLU A 185 17.30 -1.57 -2.04
N ALA A 186 16.42 -0.67 -2.52
CA ALA A 186 16.42 0.73 -2.13
C ALA A 186 16.08 0.94 -0.65
N ASN A 187 15.20 0.10 -0.09
CA ASN A 187 14.94 0.04 1.34
C ASN A 187 14.58 -1.39 1.81
N PRO A 188 15.52 -2.13 2.43
CA PRO A 188 15.29 -3.49 2.91
C PRO A 188 14.19 -3.63 3.97
N LEU A 189 13.82 -2.52 4.61
CA LEU A 189 12.74 -2.48 5.59
C LEU A 189 11.35 -2.38 4.96
N ASP A 190 11.27 -2.15 3.66
CA ASP A 190 10.07 -2.17 2.84
C ASP A 190 8.86 -1.41 3.42
N PRO A 191 9.01 -0.11 3.74
CA PRO A 191 7.89 0.69 4.22
C PRO A 191 6.77 0.78 3.17
N ALA A 192 7.07 0.69 1.87
CA ALA A 192 6.08 0.75 0.79
C ALA A 192 5.32 -0.57 0.58
N GLY A 193 5.79 -1.68 1.15
CA GLY A 193 5.20 -3.01 0.99
C GLY A 193 5.48 -3.68 -0.37
N ALA A 194 6.51 -3.28 -1.10
CA ALA A 194 6.86 -3.87 -2.39
C ALA A 194 7.05 -5.40 -2.34
N ARG A 195 7.39 -5.97 -1.17
CA ARG A 195 7.45 -7.43 -0.97
C ARG A 195 6.14 -8.13 -1.30
N HIS A 196 5.01 -7.49 -1.02
CA HIS A 196 3.68 -8.05 -1.25
C HIS A 196 3.40 -8.16 -2.74
N THR A 197 3.67 -7.09 -3.49
CA THR A 197 3.58 -7.07 -4.95
C THR A 197 4.53 -8.09 -5.59
N GLY A 198 5.77 -8.19 -5.08
CA GLY A 198 6.74 -9.21 -5.54
C GLY A 198 6.25 -10.64 -5.28
N MET A 199 5.65 -10.90 -4.12
CA MET A 199 5.06 -12.19 -3.77
C MET A 199 3.92 -12.56 -4.75
N LEU A 200 2.99 -11.64 -5.01
CA LEU A 200 1.91 -11.86 -5.96
C LEU A 200 2.43 -12.09 -7.39
N ALA A 201 3.45 -11.33 -7.81
CA ALA A 201 4.10 -11.51 -9.10
C ALA A 201 4.73 -12.91 -9.24
N LEU A 202 5.37 -13.43 -8.18
CA LEU A 202 5.89 -14.80 -8.15
C LEU A 202 4.76 -15.83 -8.24
N GLY A 203 3.63 -15.61 -7.56
CA GLY A 203 2.43 -16.44 -7.70
C GLY A 203 1.92 -16.50 -9.14
N LYS A 204 1.89 -15.35 -9.82
CA LYS A 204 1.50 -15.26 -11.24
C LYS A 204 2.51 -15.86 -12.21
N LEU A 205 3.78 -15.89 -11.83
CA LEU A 205 4.83 -16.56 -12.58
C LEU A 205 4.86 -18.08 -12.35
N GLU A 206 4.01 -18.59 -11.46
CA GLU A 206 3.87 -20.02 -11.14
C GLU A 206 5.19 -20.65 -10.72
N VAL A 207 5.96 -19.90 -9.93
CA VAL A 207 7.26 -20.37 -9.46
C VAL A 207 7.12 -21.54 -8.50
N GLU A 208 8.16 -22.36 -8.43
CA GLU A 208 8.22 -23.45 -7.46
C GLU A 208 8.23 -22.90 -6.02
N ALA A 209 7.70 -23.69 -5.08
CA ALA A 209 7.66 -23.30 -3.66
C ALA A 209 9.04 -22.96 -3.08
N ASP A 210 10.11 -23.52 -3.64
CA ASP A 210 11.50 -23.22 -3.26
C ASP A 210 11.90 -21.79 -3.61
N GLU A 211 11.40 -21.25 -4.71
CA GLU A 211 11.69 -19.89 -5.16
C GLU A 211 11.03 -18.86 -4.26
N LEU A 212 9.78 -19.11 -3.83
CA LEU A 212 9.13 -18.28 -2.80
C LEU A 212 9.95 -18.22 -1.50
N ARG A 213 10.44 -19.39 -1.04
CA ARG A 213 11.28 -19.45 0.17
C ARG A 213 12.60 -18.69 -0.02
N ARG A 214 13.21 -18.78 -1.21
CA ARG A 214 14.42 -18.00 -1.53
C ARG A 214 14.15 -16.50 -1.56
N PHE A 215 13.05 -16.06 -2.15
CA PHE A 215 12.65 -14.65 -2.16
C PHE A 215 12.50 -14.11 -0.73
N ARG A 216 11.72 -14.80 0.10
CA ARG A 216 11.53 -14.44 1.53
C ARG A 216 12.85 -14.43 2.31
N SER A 217 13.73 -15.40 2.05
CA SER A 217 15.04 -15.48 2.72
C SER A 217 15.97 -14.33 2.29
N ARG A 218 15.97 -13.97 1.01
CA ARG A 218 16.77 -12.86 0.46
C ARG A 218 16.32 -11.52 1.03
N HIS A 219 15.01 -11.33 1.17
CA HIS A 219 14.40 -10.10 1.65
C HIS A 219 13.88 -10.20 3.09
N ALA A 220 14.55 -11.00 3.94
CA ALA A 220 14.07 -11.32 5.29
C ALA A 220 13.78 -10.10 6.16
N ALA A 221 14.51 -8.98 6.00
CA ALA A 221 14.30 -7.74 6.74
C ALA A 221 12.89 -7.13 6.51
N ALA A 222 12.30 -7.36 5.34
CA ALA A 222 10.97 -6.89 4.99
C ALA A 222 9.86 -7.73 5.65
N TYR A 223 10.17 -8.97 6.07
CA TYR A 223 9.24 -9.91 6.69
C TYR A 223 9.39 -10.01 8.22
N GLN A 224 10.25 -9.19 8.83
CA GLN A 224 10.40 -9.15 10.28
C GLN A 224 9.20 -8.41 10.91
N ASP A 225 8.51 -9.08 11.83
CA ASP A 225 7.43 -8.48 12.62
C ASP A 225 8.02 -7.38 13.53
N ARG A 226 7.58 -6.15 13.34
CA ARG A 226 8.03 -4.98 14.10
C ARG A 226 7.11 -4.61 15.26
N ALA A 227 6.01 -5.35 15.46
CA ALA A 227 5.16 -5.11 16.62
C ALA A 227 5.93 -5.45 17.91
N PRO A 228 5.94 -4.56 18.93
CA PRO A 228 6.48 -4.92 20.24
C PRO A 228 5.63 -6.03 20.84
N SER A 229 6.15 -7.26 20.80
CA SER A 229 5.53 -8.41 21.45
C SER A 229 5.41 -8.15 22.94
N ARG A 230 4.16 -8.05 23.44
CA ARG A 230 3.85 -7.97 24.89
C ARG A 230 4.35 -9.17 25.70
N THR A 231 4.91 -10.19 25.04
CA THR A 231 5.31 -11.46 25.66
C THR A 231 6.81 -11.75 25.64
N GLY A 232 7.64 -10.82 25.15
CA GLY A 232 9.11 -11.00 25.12
C GLY A 232 9.61 -12.17 24.25
N ARG A 233 8.71 -12.87 23.55
CA ARG A 233 9.07 -13.76 22.45
C ARG A 233 9.23 -12.90 21.21
N LEU A 234 10.43 -12.89 20.65
CA LEU A 234 10.65 -12.56 19.23
C LEU A 234 9.60 -13.34 18.45
N GLY A 235 8.62 -12.62 17.87
CA GLY A 235 7.54 -13.21 17.12
C GLY A 235 8.13 -14.08 16.02
N GLY A 236 7.81 -15.38 16.03
CA GLY A 236 8.13 -16.24 14.90
C GLY A 236 7.52 -15.66 13.63
N HIS A 237 8.15 -15.93 12.47
CA HIS A 237 7.75 -15.45 11.16
C HIS A 237 6.36 -15.99 10.78
N ARG A 238 5.27 -15.41 11.30
CA ARG A 238 3.94 -15.70 10.79
C ARG A 238 3.88 -15.09 9.38
N PRO A 239 3.63 -15.90 8.34
CA PRO A 239 3.47 -15.37 6.99
C PRO A 239 2.29 -14.39 6.94
N ASP A 240 2.48 -13.26 6.29
CA ASP A 240 1.42 -12.28 6.02
C ASP A 240 0.36 -12.84 5.04
N ALA A 241 -0.78 -12.15 4.93
CA ALA A 241 -1.88 -12.57 4.05
C ALA A 241 -1.43 -12.78 2.60
N TRP A 242 -0.67 -11.86 2.00
CA TRP A 242 -0.17 -11.99 0.62
C TRP A 242 0.67 -13.25 0.42
N SER A 243 1.54 -13.57 1.38
CA SER A 243 2.36 -14.78 1.35
C SER A 243 1.49 -16.04 1.45
N LEU A 244 0.52 -16.06 2.37
CA LEU A 244 -0.39 -17.20 2.52
C LEU A 244 -1.28 -17.40 1.30
N ILE A 245 -1.86 -16.34 0.74
CA ILE A 245 -2.72 -16.40 -0.46
C ILE A 245 -1.92 -16.90 -1.65
N THR A 246 -0.70 -16.40 -1.83
CA THR A 246 0.20 -16.80 -2.92
C THR A 246 0.61 -18.26 -2.80
N GLU A 247 1.08 -18.69 -1.63
CA GLU A 247 1.46 -20.10 -1.40
C GLU A 247 0.26 -21.04 -1.56
N MET A 248 -0.93 -20.60 -1.14
CA MET A 248 -2.17 -21.35 -1.28
C MET A 248 -2.59 -21.50 -2.75
N SER A 249 -2.48 -20.43 -3.53
CA SER A 249 -2.78 -20.43 -4.96
C SER A 249 -1.88 -21.41 -5.72
N LEU A 250 -0.57 -21.39 -5.45
CA LEU A 250 0.36 -22.32 -6.09
C LEU A 250 0.09 -23.78 -5.70
N ALA A 251 -0.19 -24.07 -4.43
CA ALA A 251 -0.55 -25.41 -3.98
C ALA A 251 -1.84 -25.91 -4.65
N TYR A 252 -2.85 -25.04 -4.75
CA TYR A 252 -4.10 -25.34 -5.42
C TYR A 252 -3.91 -25.71 -6.90
N ARG A 253 -3.11 -24.94 -7.65
CA ARG A 253 -2.87 -25.16 -9.09
C ARG A 253 -2.16 -26.47 -9.41
N VAL A 254 -1.32 -26.96 -8.50
CA VAL A 254 -0.66 -28.27 -8.63
C VAL A 254 -1.46 -29.43 -8.01
N PHE A 255 -2.72 -29.18 -7.65
CA PHE A 255 -3.65 -30.13 -7.04
C PHE A 255 -3.20 -30.67 -5.66
N ASP A 256 -2.32 -29.95 -4.96
CA ASP A 256 -1.93 -30.24 -3.57
C ASP A 256 -2.97 -29.62 -2.62
N PHE A 257 -4.18 -30.20 -2.64
CA PHE A 257 -5.31 -29.69 -1.85
C PHE A 257 -5.08 -29.82 -0.34
N ASP A 258 -4.34 -30.83 0.12
CA ASP A 258 -3.99 -30.98 1.52
C ASP A 258 -3.18 -29.77 2.01
N ARG A 259 -2.18 -29.35 1.22
CA ARG A 259 -1.39 -28.15 1.53
C ARG A 259 -2.20 -26.88 1.37
N ALA A 260 -3.02 -26.75 0.32
CA ALA A 260 -3.87 -25.59 0.12
C ALA A 260 -4.84 -25.41 1.31
N THR A 261 -5.49 -26.48 1.77
CA THR A 261 -6.36 -26.47 2.96
C THR A 261 -5.58 -26.13 4.23
N ALA A 262 -4.36 -26.64 4.40
CA ALA A 262 -3.52 -26.29 5.56
C ALA A 262 -3.15 -24.80 5.58
N LEU A 263 -2.88 -24.21 4.41
CA LEU A 263 -2.60 -22.78 4.26
C LEU A 263 -3.85 -21.92 4.49
N LEU A 264 -5.02 -22.33 3.97
CA LEU A 264 -6.30 -21.69 4.28
C LEU A 264 -6.58 -21.69 5.78
N GLN A 265 -6.37 -22.83 6.45
CA GLN A 265 -6.51 -22.93 7.90
C GLN A 265 -5.49 -22.06 8.65
N ALA A 266 -4.28 -21.89 8.13
CA ALA A 266 -3.28 -20.99 8.70
C ALA A 266 -3.71 -19.52 8.58
N LEU A 267 -4.25 -19.13 7.42
CA LEU A 267 -4.80 -17.79 7.19
C LEU A 267 -5.99 -17.52 8.11
N MET A 268 -6.94 -18.46 8.19
CA MET A 268 -8.11 -18.32 9.06
C MET A 268 -7.77 -18.21 10.56
N ARG A 269 -6.62 -18.73 11.00
CA ARG A 269 -6.12 -18.60 12.39
C ARG A 269 -5.26 -17.36 12.63
N SER A 270 -4.92 -16.63 11.57
CA SER A 270 -4.04 -15.47 11.64
C SER A 270 -4.82 -14.17 11.74
N TYR A 271 -6.08 -14.16 11.30
CA TYR A 271 -6.95 -12.98 11.25
C TYR A 271 -8.19 -13.13 12.14
N PRO A 272 -8.73 -12.03 12.70
CA PRO A 272 -9.89 -12.05 13.60
C PRO A 272 -11.19 -12.60 12.98
N HIS A 273 -11.62 -12.07 11.83
CA HIS A 273 -12.91 -12.40 11.18
C HIS A 273 -12.73 -12.72 9.68
N PRO A 274 -11.95 -13.78 9.34
CA PRO A 274 -11.50 -14.00 7.97
C PRO A 274 -12.61 -14.52 7.04
N ALA A 275 -13.64 -15.17 7.58
CA ALA A 275 -14.61 -15.93 6.78
C ALA A 275 -15.40 -15.04 5.80
N GLN A 276 -15.88 -13.89 6.27
CA GLN A 276 -16.63 -12.95 5.42
C GLN A 276 -15.75 -12.39 4.31
N ALA A 277 -14.52 -11.95 4.64
CA ALA A 277 -13.57 -11.43 3.66
C ALA A 277 -13.20 -12.48 2.60
N LEU A 278 -12.92 -13.72 3.02
CA LEU A 278 -12.59 -14.84 2.13
C LEU A 278 -13.78 -15.28 1.25
N TYR A 279 -15.01 -15.08 1.72
CA TYR A 279 -16.21 -15.36 0.94
C TYR A 279 -16.47 -14.26 -0.10
N LEU A 280 -16.47 -12.99 0.32
CA LEU A 280 -16.80 -11.86 -0.54
C LEU A 280 -15.69 -11.51 -1.54
N GLN A 281 -14.42 -11.58 -1.10
CA GLN A 281 -13.24 -11.23 -1.90
C GLN A 281 -13.40 -9.87 -2.60
N ALA A 282 -13.90 -8.88 -1.85
CA ALA A 282 -14.23 -7.57 -2.37
C ALA A 282 -12.99 -6.85 -2.92
N GLU A 283 -13.16 -6.20 -4.06
CA GLU A 283 -12.15 -5.30 -4.63
C GLU A 283 -12.16 -3.97 -3.89
N PHE A 284 -10.97 -3.47 -3.60
CA PHE A 284 -10.70 -2.19 -2.97
C PHE A 284 -9.86 -1.35 -3.94
N PRO A 285 -10.18 -0.05 -4.13
CA PRO A 285 -9.39 0.82 -5.00
C PRO A 285 -7.93 0.87 -4.57
N ASP A 286 -7.02 0.83 -5.56
CA ASP A 286 -5.60 1.02 -5.27
C ASP A 286 -5.35 2.42 -4.68
N GLY A 287 -4.54 2.49 -3.63
CA GLY A 287 -4.14 3.78 -3.07
C GLY A 287 -3.30 4.60 -4.04
N VAL A 288 -3.62 5.87 -4.16
CA VAL A 288 -2.95 6.84 -5.03
C VAL A 288 -1.63 7.29 -4.41
N PHE A 289 -1.57 7.50 -3.10
CA PHE A 289 -0.34 7.89 -2.41
C PHE A 289 0.60 6.71 -2.22
N SER A 290 0.13 5.62 -1.65
CA SER A 290 0.86 4.35 -1.55
C SER A 290 -0.13 3.23 -1.35
N ARG A 291 0.34 1.98 -1.14
CA ARG A 291 -0.52 0.96 -0.52
C ARG A 291 -1.19 1.56 0.73
N VAL A 292 -2.46 1.26 0.92
CA VAL A 292 -3.28 1.82 2.00
C VAL A 292 -2.69 1.43 3.36
N HIS A 293 -2.62 2.39 4.29
CA HIS A 293 -2.06 2.14 5.61
C HIS A 293 -3.06 1.39 6.50
N VAL A 294 -2.78 0.09 6.71
CA VAL A 294 -3.58 -0.79 7.58
C VAL A 294 -2.74 -1.37 8.72
N GLN A 295 -3.40 -1.75 9.81
CA GLN A 295 -2.76 -2.39 10.95
C GLN A 295 -2.35 -3.84 10.59
N PRO A 296 -1.08 -4.26 10.82
CA PRO A 296 -0.71 -5.66 10.62
C PRO A 296 -1.56 -6.61 11.48
N GLY A 297 -2.04 -7.70 10.88
CA GLY A 297 -2.90 -8.70 11.51
C GLY A 297 -4.36 -8.28 11.70
N SER A 298 -4.80 -7.13 11.16
CA SER A 298 -6.21 -6.71 11.20
C SER A 298 -7.02 -7.35 10.06
N ASP A 299 -8.34 -7.29 10.18
CA ASP A 299 -9.24 -7.70 9.09
C ASP A 299 -9.02 -6.84 7.83
N ASP A 300 -8.70 -5.55 7.99
CA ASP A 300 -8.38 -4.65 6.87
C ASP A 300 -7.13 -5.08 6.10
N GLU A 301 -6.11 -5.64 6.79
CA GLU A 301 -4.95 -6.21 6.11
C GLU A 301 -5.36 -7.38 5.21
N LEU A 302 -6.24 -8.27 5.70
CA LEU A 302 -6.71 -9.40 4.91
C LEU A 302 -7.57 -8.94 3.73
N ILE A 303 -8.48 -7.98 3.94
CA ILE A 303 -9.32 -7.42 2.87
C ILE A 303 -8.45 -6.80 1.78
N LEU A 304 -7.46 -5.98 2.17
CA LEU A 304 -6.53 -5.37 1.23
C LEU A 304 -5.71 -6.43 0.48
N ALA A 305 -5.21 -7.44 1.19
CA ALA A 305 -4.44 -8.52 0.57
C ALA A 305 -5.26 -9.35 -0.42
N LEU A 306 -6.54 -9.61 -0.13
CA LEU A 306 -7.46 -10.29 -1.05
C LEU A 306 -7.72 -9.45 -2.30
N SER A 307 -7.99 -8.15 -2.13
CA SER A 307 -8.17 -7.21 -3.24
C SER A 307 -6.94 -7.16 -4.15
N GLU A 308 -5.74 -7.01 -3.58
CA GLU A 308 -4.51 -6.98 -4.37
C GLU A 308 -4.19 -8.34 -5.01
N ALA A 309 -4.66 -9.44 -4.41
CA ALA A 309 -4.52 -10.79 -4.94
C ALA A 309 -5.58 -11.16 -5.99
N THR A 310 -6.42 -10.23 -6.43
CA THR A 310 -7.37 -10.43 -7.55
C THR A 310 -6.73 -11.11 -8.77
N PRO A 311 -5.49 -10.77 -9.20
CA PRO A 311 -4.84 -11.48 -10.30
C PRO A 311 -4.66 -12.98 -10.08
N LEU A 312 -4.57 -13.45 -8.83
CA LEU A 312 -4.47 -14.87 -8.45
C LEU A 312 -5.85 -15.51 -8.23
N LEU A 313 -6.79 -14.77 -7.64
CA LEU A 313 -8.12 -15.25 -7.27
C LEU A 313 -9.02 -15.43 -8.49
N GLN A 314 -9.09 -14.41 -9.35
CA GLN A 314 -10.04 -14.34 -10.47
C GLN A 314 -9.46 -14.90 -11.79
N GLU A 315 -8.60 -15.92 -11.72
CA GLU A 315 -8.06 -16.56 -12.92
C GLU A 315 -9.11 -17.43 -13.62
N GLY A 316 -9.59 -16.99 -14.78
CA GLY A 316 -10.50 -17.74 -15.64
C GLY A 316 -10.88 -16.97 -16.90
N MET A 317 -10.96 -17.64 -18.05
CA MET A 317 -11.44 -17.02 -19.29
C MET A 317 -12.95 -16.78 -19.21
N GLY A 318 -13.38 -15.52 -19.11
CA GLY A 318 -14.64 -15.05 -19.68
C GLY A 318 -15.87 -14.94 -18.78
N THR A 319 -15.92 -15.52 -17.57
CA THR A 319 -17.00 -15.28 -16.59
C THR A 319 -16.53 -15.53 -15.14
N PRO A 320 -17.08 -14.82 -14.13
CA PRO A 320 -16.76 -15.02 -12.69
C PRO A 320 -16.89 -16.48 -12.21
N ASP A 321 -17.84 -17.22 -12.79
CA ASP A 321 -18.09 -18.64 -12.49
C ASP A 321 -16.94 -19.59 -12.90
N ALA A 322 -15.95 -19.10 -13.64
CA ALA A 322 -14.78 -19.86 -14.08
C ALA A 322 -13.53 -19.63 -13.18
N ALA A 323 -13.59 -18.72 -12.21
CA ALA A 323 -12.49 -18.44 -11.28
C ALA A 323 -12.32 -19.55 -10.24
N SER A 324 -11.71 -20.66 -10.68
CA SER A 324 -11.64 -21.92 -9.93
C SER A 324 -11.04 -21.78 -8.52
N PHE A 325 -10.02 -20.93 -8.35
CA PHE A 325 -9.38 -20.72 -7.06
C PHE A 325 -10.20 -19.84 -6.11
N ALA A 326 -10.73 -18.70 -6.58
CA ALA A 326 -11.63 -17.85 -5.81
C ALA A 326 -12.84 -18.63 -5.26
N ILE A 327 -13.51 -19.38 -6.14
CA ILE A 327 -14.66 -20.21 -5.78
C ILE A 327 -14.25 -21.29 -4.78
N TRP A 328 -13.12 -21.97 -5.00
CA TRP A 328 -12.64 -22.97 -4.06
C TRP A 328 -12.41 -22.39 -2.66
N VAL A 329 -11.82 -21.20 -2.54
CA VAL A 329 -11.64 -20.53 -1.24
C VAL A 329 -12.99 -20.22 -0.60
N ALA A 330 -13.90 -19.57 -1.34
CA ALA A 330 -15.19 -19.10 -0.82
C ALA A 330 -16.11 -20.26 -0.41
N GLU A 331 -16.13 -21.35 -1.18
CA GLU A 331 -16.97 -22.52 -0.94
C GLU A 331 -16.31 -23.58 -0.03
N HIS A 332 -15.05 -23.39 0.36
CA HIS A 332 -14.36 -24.34 1.24
C HIS A 332 -15.11 -24.52 2.56
N GLU A 333 -15.22 -25.77 3.03
CA GLU A 333 -15.95 -26.12 4.26
C GLU A 333 -15.55 -25.25 5.47
N LEU A 334 -14.25 -25.00 5.62
CA LEU A 334 -13.69 -24.13 6.67
C LEU A 334 -14.30 -22.72 6.63
N VAL A 335 -14.38 -22.09 5.45
CA VAL A 335 -14.93 -20.73 5.29
C VAL A 335 -16.44 -20.77 5.52
N GLN A 336 -17.14 -21.71 4.89
CA GLN A 336 -18.59 -21.85 5.00
C GLN A 336 -19.07 -22.12 6.44
N THR A 337 -18.33 -22.92 7.20
CA THR A 337 -18.67 -23.24 8.59
C THR A 337 -18.41 -22.07 9.54
N ALA A 338 -17.45 -21.20 9.20
CA ALA A 338 -17.10 -20.04 10.00
C ALA A 338 -18.00 -18.81 9.75
N LEU A 339 -18.77 -18.79 8.66
CA LEU A 339 -19.75 -17.72 8.39
C LEU A 339 -20.89 -17.75 9.41
N THR A 340 -21.08 -16.64 10.11
CA THR A 340 -22.18 -16.45 11.05
C THR A 340 -23.50 -16.11 10.35
N ASP A 341 -24.62 -16.22 11.06
CA ASP A 341 -25.93 -15.78 10.54
C ASP A 341 -25.93 -14.29 10.20
N GLN A 342 -25.17 -13.48 10.94
CA GLN A 342 -24.99 -12.06 10.66
C GLN A 342 -24.22 -11.85 9.35
N ASP A 343 -23.13 -12.59 9.13
CA ASP A 343 -22.36 -12.50 7.88
C ASP A 343 -23.25 -12.85 6.69
N ARG A 344 -24.04 -13.92 6.79
CA ARG A 344 -24.98 -14.33 5.74
C ARG A 344 -26.06 -13.28 5.48
N ALA A 345 -26.57 -12.63 6.53
CA ALA A 345 -27.52 -11.54 6.37
C ALA A 345 -26.90 -10.32 5.68
N MET A 346 -25.65 -9.96 6.00
CA MET A 346 -24.93 -8.87 5.35
C MET A 346 -24.62 -9.19 3.88
N ILE A 347 -24.17 -10.42 3.59
CA ILE A 347 -23.94 -10.91 2.22
C ILE A 347 -25.23 -10.83 1.41
N ALA A 348 -26.34 -11.32 1.94
CA ALA A 348 -27.64 -11.28 1.25
C ALA A 348 -28.15 -9.84 1.01
N GLN A 349 -27.82 -8.90 1.88
CA GLN A 349 -28.14 -7.48 1.67
C GLN A 349 -27.25 -6.86 0.58
N ALA A 350 -25.96 -7.21 0.53
CA ALA A 350 -25.04 -6.77 -0.51
C ALA A 350 -25.39 -7.34 -1.89
N GLU A 351 -25.85 -8.60 -1.97
CA GLU A 351 -26.30 -9.23 -3.20
C GLU A 351 -27.72 -8.79 -3.63
N GLY A 352 -28.56 -8.41 -2.67
CA GLY A 352 -29.95 -7.96 -2.90
C GLY A 352 -30.11 -6.47 -3.19
N GLY A 353 -29.12 -5.65 -2.87
CA GLY A 353 -28.99 -4.27 -3.35
C GLY A 353 -28.29 -4.28 -4.71
N GLY A 354 -28.96 -3.78 -5.75
CA GLY A 354 -28.39 -3.69 -7.11
C GLY A 354 -26.99 -3.03 -7.15
N PRO A 355 -26.26 -3.19 -8.28
CA PRO A 355 -24.81 -3.10 -8.33
C PRO A 355 -24.28 -1.78 -7.77
N ILE A 356 -23.45 -1.86 -6.74
CA ILE A 356 -22.55 -0.78 -6.38
C ILE A 356 -21.40 -0.83 -7.38
N GLY A 357 -21.45 0.05 -8.38
CA GLY A 357 -20.30 0.56 -9.13
C GLY A 357 -19.33 -0.47 -9.69
N GLY A 358 -19.72 -1.13 -10.77
CA GLY A 358 -18.82 -1.97 -11.56
C GLY A 358 -19.27 -2.01 -13.02
N THR A 359 -18.88 -1.00 -13.81
CA THR A 359 -18.92 -1.12 -15.27
C THR A 359 -17.70 -0.46 -15.90
N ARG A 360 -16.77 -1.35 -16.30
CA ARG A 360 -15.78 -1.29 -17.39
C ARG A 360 -14.63 -0.31 -17.31
#